data_AF-A0A2D6QWG7-F1
#
_entry.id   AF-A0A2D6QWG7-F1
#
_cell.length_a   1.000
_cell.length_b   1.000
_cell.length_c   1.000
_cell.angle_alpha   90.00
_cell.angle_beta   90.00
_cell.angle_gamma   90.00
#
_symmetry.space_group_name_H-M   'P 1'
#
loop_
_entity.id
_entity.type
_entity.pdbx_description
1 polymer ?
#
loop_
_entity_poly.entity_id
_entity_poly.type
_entity_poly.pdbx_seq_one_letter_code
_entity_poly.pdbx_strand_id
1 'polypeptide(L)'
;MRKTFRRTTATAVVFVLVAVLAPGTAYAVVPTVPGGLTAVAGNNSAVLTWTASLNTPTDYIVEYSPDAFVSSWSRFMDGVSTTLSATVTGLTNGTQYTFRVKAMNGSGTSDPSATTTAVPYSNHTPNDLAVFDACPTGVIPAAGFTDTTSLDVDCVKYYGITKGTTATTFSPIDFVSRWQMALFLTRMVEPAGATLPSGEDQGFTDISGKSTEIQTAINQIKQLGITVGTNAAGTLFDPDSNVSREEMALFMSRLLKASLTGPGGNEEFVTGTSGAKEIKSLDTDHNFSDLGVVSLMETQNAIISLWNLGVTEVIAATLYQPTVNISRLNMAQMMARALDHTNARPTGLNIQGSAYSGTGSLEVTVSVTHRTADFLPVAGSLVDSFKYQHTTTAGYSRFSADGSCAQTVATIVGVNGCYIDATDRATDSNGNIATFVEVVTAATWDIYAWTAATGTFYDNDLHGGDVGKITVIAS
;
A
#
# COMPACT_ATOMS: atom_id res chain seq x y z
N MET A 1 101.66 -13.02 -45.86
CA MET A 1 103.11 -13.00 -45.54
C MET A 1 103.27 -12.61 -44.08
N ARG A 2 103.99 -13.41 -43.31
CA ARG A 2 104.23 -13.31 -41.85
C ARG A 2 104.64 -11.92 -41.35
N LYS A 3 104.22 -11.57 -40.12
CA LYS A 3 105.08 -11.09 -38.99
C LYS A 3 104.21 -10.78 -37.76
N THR A 4 104.06 -11.70 -36.80
CA THR A 4 104.74 -11.77 -35.47
C THR A 4 104.87 -10.49 -34.63
N PHE A 5 104.12 -10.49 -33.52
CA PHE A 5 104.48 -10.16 -32.12
C PHE A 5 105.13 -8.81 -31.76
N ARG A 6 104.48 -8.07 -30.85
CA ARG A 6 104.88 -8.06 -29.42
C ARG A 6 103.77 -7.50 -28.50
N ARG A 7 103.66 -8.16 -27.35
CA ARG A 7 102.71 -7.95 -26.24
C ARG A 7 103.12 -6.76 -25.38
N THR A 8 102.14 -6.00 -24.91
CA THR A 8 102.18 -5.32 -23.61
C THR A 8 100.78 -5.42 -22.99
N THR A 9 100.69 -6.22 -21.94
CA THR A 9 99.52 -6.38 -21.07
C THR A 9 99.31 -5.12 -20.25
N ALA A 10 98.12 -4.52 -20.33
CA ALA A 10 97.64 -3.50 -19.40
C ALA A 10 96.33 -3.99 -18.79
N THR A 11 96.37 -4.28 -17.50
CA THR A 11 95.25 -4.72 -16.68
C THR A 11 94.29 -3.54 -16.48
N ALA A 12 93.10 -3.58 -17.08
CA ALA A 12 92.06 -2.58 -16.88
C ALA A 12 91.10 -3.06 -15.78
N VAL A 13 91.08 -2.34 -14.66
CA VAL A 13 90.14 -2.53 -13.56
C VAL A 13 88.77 -2.00 -13.99
N VAL A 14 87.76 -2.87 -13.98
CA VAL A 14 86.36 -2.51 -14.25
C VAL A 14 85.78 -1.89 -12.98
N PHE A 15 85.49 -0.58 -13.01
CA PHE A 15 84.62 0.05 -12.02
C PHE A 15 83.16 -0.19 -12.45
N VAL A 16 82.49 -1.15 -11.79
CA VAL A 16 81.04 -1.28 -11.87
C VAL A 16 80.42 -0.13 -11.08
N LEU A 17 79.81 0.82 -11.79
CA LEU A 17 79.02 1.88 -11.19
C LEU A 17 77.66 1.28 -10.78
N VAL A 18 77.54 0.84 -9.53
CA VAL A 18 76.23 0.54 -8.94
C VAL A 18 75.55 1.89 -8.66
N ALA A 19 74.63 2.28 -9.53
CA ALA A 19 73.71 3.38 -9.23
C ALA A 19 72.81 2.93 -8.07
N VAL A 20 73.20 3.30 -6.85
CA VAL A 20 72.29 3.27 -5.70
C VAL A 20 71.20 4.29 -6.03
N LEU A 21 70.05 3.81 -6.50
CA LEU A 21 68.80 4.56 -6.38
C LEU A 21 68.56 4.73 -4.88
N ALA A 22 69.02 5.84 -4.34
CA ALA A 22 68.45 6.34 -3.09
C ALA A 22 66.94 6.41 -3.32
N PRO A 23 66.09 5.79 -2.48
CA PRO A 23 64.67 6.06 -2.55
C PRO A 23 64.54 7.58 -2.42
N GLY A 24 64.04 8.22 -3.48
CA GLY A 24 63.72 9.64 -3.42
C GLY A 24 62.89 9.83 -2.18
N THR A 25 63.26 10.77 -1.32
CA THR A 25 62.45 11.16 -0.17
C THR A 25 61.08 11.55 -0.73
N ALA A 26 60.11 10.65 -0.63
CA ALA A 26 58.73 10.98 -0.92
C ALA A 26 58.36 12.06 0.07
N TYR A 27 58.22 13.30 -0.40
CA TYR A 27 57.71 14.37 0.44
C TYR A 27 56.34 13.92 0.94
N ALA A 28 56.13 13.97 2.24
CA ALA A 28 54.85 13.70 2.87
C ALA A 28 53.87 14.81 2.42
N VAL A 29 53.07 14.54 1.40
CA VAL A 29 52.08 15.49 0.87
C VAL A 29 50.70 15.12 1.41
N VAL A 30 49.98 16.13 1.90
CA VAL A 30 48.57 16.01 2.32
C VAL A 30 47.72 15.53 1.14
N PRO A 31 46.70 14.67 1.35
CA PRO A 31 45.80 14.25 0.28
C PRO A 31 45.13 15.43 -0.42
N THR A 32 44.80 15.26 -1.71
CA THR A 32 43.95 16.23 -2.39
C THR A 32 42.51 16.15 -1.89
N VAL A 33 41.73 17.20 -2.13
CA VAL A 33 40.30 17.22 -1.78
C VAL A 33 39.55 16.08 -2.49
N PRO A 34 38.71 15.29 -1.79
CA PRO A 34 37.86 14.28 -2.42
C PRO A 34 36.87 14.94 -3.40
N GLY A 35 36.68 14.35 -4.58
CA GLY A 35 35.78 14.88 -5.61
C GLY A 35 34.46 14.12 -5.71
N GLY A 36 33.49 14.64 -6.45
CA GLY A 36 32.31 13.88 -6.87
C GLY A 36 31.43 13.33 -5.75
N LEU A 37 31.38 14.02 -4.60
CA LEU A 37 30.54 13.62 -3.47
C LEU A 37 29.06 13.69 -3.86
N THR A 38 28.35 12.57 -3.70
CA THR A 38 26.91 12.47 -3.86
C THR A 38 26.29 11.86 -2.60
N ALA A 39 25.04 12.22 -2.31
CA ALA A 39 24.26 11.65 -1.21
C ALA A 39 22.92 11.10 -1.70
N VAL A 40 22.58 9.89 -1.28
CA VAL A 40 21.29 9.25 -1.52
C VAL A 40 20.62 9.03 -0.18
N ALA A 41 19.44 9.62 0.02
CA ALA A 41 18.68 9.48 1.26
C ALA A 41 18.17 8.04 1.46
N GLY A 42 18.12 7.61 2.72
CA GLY A 42 17.46 6.38 3.16
C GLY A 42 16.71 6.60 4.47
N ASN A 43 16.20 5.52 5.08
CA ASN A 43 15.53 5.60 6.37
C ASN A 43 16.55 5.87 7.49
N ASN A 44 16.37 7.00 8.17
CA ASN A 44 17.28 7.52 9.19
C ASN A 44 18.76 7.56 8.76
N SER A 45 19.01 7.68 7.45
CA SER A 45 20.34 7.52 6.89
C SER A 45 20.54 8.24 5.56
N ALA A 46 21.82 8.38 5.18
CA ALA A 46 22.22 8.80 3.85
C ALA A 46 23.44 8.00 3.38
N VAL A 47 23.36 7.43 2.18
CA VAL A 47 24.48 6.75 1.52
C VAL A 47 25.27 7.80 0.74
N LEU A 48 26.53 7.96 1.12
CA LEU A 48 27.48 8.87 0.49
C LEU A 48 28.42 8.07 -0.40
N THR A 49 28.73 8.61 -1.58
CA THR A 49 29.77 8.09 -2.47
C THR A 49 30.61 9.24 -3.01
N TRP A 50 31.91 9.01 -3.21
CA TRP A 50 32.84 10.03 -3.72
C TRP A 50 33.95 9.42 -4.58
N THR A 51 34.75 10.27 -5.20
CA THR A 51 35.94 9.89 -5.99
C THR A 51 37.21 10.02 -5.15
N ALA A 52 38.17 9.14 -5.41
CA ALA A 52 39.39 9.04 -4.64
C ALA A 52 40.25 10.31 -4.70
N SER A 53 41.00 10.56 -3.62
CA SER A 53 41.98 11.63 -3.52
C SER A 53 43.36 11.13 -3.97
N LEU A 54 44.18 12.04 -4.49
CA LEU A 54 45.60 11.76 -4.74
C LEU A 54 46.40 11.79 -3.42
N ASN A 55 47.68 11.41 -3.49
CA ASN A 55 48.62 11.33 -2.35
C ASN A 55 48.22 10.31 -1.27
N THR A 56 47.75 9.13 -1.72
CA THR A 56 47.57 7.91 -0.90
C THR A 56 46.82 8.14 0.42
N PRO A 57 45.51 8.47 0.37
CA PRO A 57 44.69 8.58 1.57
C PRO A 57 44.64 7.24 2.32
N THR A 58 44.76 7.30 3.65
CA THR A 58 44.61 6.15 4.55
C THR A 58 43.27 6.15 5.28
N ASP A 59 42.56 7.28 5.28
CA ASP A 59 41.23 7.45 5.89
C ASP A 59 40.42 8.52 5.15
N TYR A 60 39.09 8.43 5.25
CA TYR A 60 38.15 9.45 4.83
C TYR A 60 37.28 9.89 6.00
N ILE A 61 37.35 11.19 6.34
CA ILE A 61 36.56 11.78 7.42
C ILE A 61 35.25 12.29 6.82
N VAL A 62 34.13 11.68 7.23
CA VAL A 62 32.78 12.12 6.86
C VAL A 62 32.23 13.06 7.94
N GLU A 63 31.83 14.26 7.53
CA GLU A 63 31.17 15.23 8.40
C GLU A 63 29.79 15.60 7.83
N TYR A 64 28.83 15.83 8.73
CA TYR A 64 27.47 16.21 8.36
C TYR A 64 26.93 17.30 9.31
N SER A 65 25.95 18.06 8.83
CA SER A 65 25.38 19.20 9.56
C SER A 65 23.91 19.44 9.19
N PRO A 66 23.02 19.71 10.16
CA PRO A 66 21.64 20.11 9.88
C PRO A 66 21.50 21.61 9.51
N ASP A 67 22.55 22.41 9.66
CA ASP A 67 22.54 23.87 9.47
C ASP A 67 23.55 24.35 8.41
N ALA A 68 23.88 23.48 7.46
CA ALA A 68 24.85 23.75 6.39
C ALA A 68 26.24 24.20 6.90
N PHE A 69 26.68 23.62 8.01
CA PHE A 69 27.96 23.89 8.69
C PHE A 69 28.09 25.33 9.20
N VAL A 70 26.98 26.02 9.46
CA VAL A 70 26.99 27.40 9.99
C VAL A 70 27.45 27.42 11.45
N SER A 71 26.87 26.56 12.29
CA SER A 71 27.14 26.56 13.74
C SER A 71 27.30 25.16 14.33
N SER A 72 26.78 24.13 13.67
CA SER A 72 26.79 22.76 14.17
C SER A 72 27.23 21.78 13.09
N TRP A 73 28.03 20.81 13.48
CA TRP A 73 28.38 19.67 12.64
C TRP A 73 28.76 18.49 13.51
N SER A 74 28.70 17.29 12.94
CA SER A 74 29.10 16.05 13.56
C SER A 74 29.99 15.27 12.61
N ARG A 75 30.98 14.56 13.15
CA ARG A 75 31.74 13.55 12.41
C ARG A 75 31.00 12.23 12.51
N PHE A 76 30.74 11.59 11.38
CA PHE A 76 30.28 10.20 11.37
C PHE A 76 31.45 9.28 11.72
N MET A 77 31.24 8.37 12.65
CA MET A 77 32.28 7.46 13.13
C MET A 77 32.15 6.11 12.43
N ASP A 78 32.84 5.95 11.30
CA ASP A 78 32.89 4.74 10.47
C ASP A 78 34.19 3.94 10.62
N GLY A 79 35.08 4.38 11.51
CA GLY A 79 36.41 3.79 11.68
C GLY A 79 37.43 4.38 10.71
N VAL A 80 38.55 3.68 10.52
CA VAL A 80 39.55 4.05 9.51
C VAL A 80 39.27 3.26 8.24
N SER A 81 39.00 3.94 7.14
CA SER A 81 38.57 3.29 5.89
C SER A 81 39.02 4.05 4.66
N THR A 82 39.49 3.31 3.64
CA THR A 82 39.76 3.85 2.29
C THR A 82 38.61 3.59 1.32
N THR A 83 37.49 3.03 1.79
CA THR A 83 36.30 2.78 0.97
C THR A 83 35.71 4.12 0.53
N LEU A 84 35.36 4.23 -0.76
CA LEU A 84 34.85 5.47 -1.36
C LEU A 84 33.34 5.65 -1.17
N SER A 85 32.81 5.10 -0.08
CA SER A 85 31.41 5.17 0.29
C SER A 85 31.24 5.03 1.80
N ALA A 86 30.24 5.72 2.35
CA ALA A 86 29.82 5.57 3.74
C ALA A 86 28.31 5.71 3.87
N THR A 87 27.71 4.95 4.78
CA THR A 87 26.29 5.11 5.14
C THR A 87 26.20 5.83 6.47
N VAL A 88 25.90 7.13 6.44
CA VAL A 88 25.68 7.92 7.66
C VAL A 88 24.33 7.52 8.24
N THR A 89 24.31 6.96 9.45
CA THR A 89 23.08 6.49 10.14
C THR A 89 22.72 7.39 11.32
N GLY A 90 21.52 7.22 11.86
CA GLY A 90 21.05 7.96 13.05
C GLY A 90 20.61 9.39 12.72
N LEU A 91 20.30 9.66 11.45
CA LEU A 91 19.76 10.94 11.00
C LEU A 91 18.26 11.02 11.27
N THR A 92 17.76 12.23 11.49
CA THR A 92 16.33 12.48 11.67
C THR A 92 15.64 12.59 10.31
N ASN A 93 14.61 11.77 10.06
CA ASN A 93 13.81 11.87 8.83
C ASN A 93 13.12 13.24 8.72
N GLY A 94 12.98 13.75 7.50
CA GLY A 94 12.45 15.08 7.21
C GLY A 94 13.40 16.24 7.49
N THR A 95 14.54 16.01 8.15
CA THR A 95 15.57 17.04 8.38
C THR A 95 16.59 17.04 7.25
N GLN A 96 16.81 18.19 6.61
CA GLN A 96 17.87 18.32 5.61
C GLN A 96 19.24 18.31 6.30
N TYR A 97 20.12 17.43 5.83
CA TYR A 97 21.52 17.41 6.22
C TYR A 97 22.41 17.79 5.05
N THR A 98 23.49 18.52 5.36
CA THR A 98 24.58 18.85 4.45
C THR A 98 25.79 17.98 4.80
N PHE A 99 26.44 17.38 3.82
CA PHE A 99 27.55 16.45 3.99
C PHE A 99 28.81 16.98 3.31
N ARG A 100 29.98 16.68 3.88
CA ARG A 100 31.29 16.88 3.24
C ARG A 100 32.25 15.77 3.67
N VAL A 101 33.24 15.49 2.82
CA VAL A 101 34.24 14.45 3.07
C VAL A 101 35.65 15.06 2.99
N LYS A 102 36.54 14.66 3.89
CA LYS A 102 37.98 15.02 3.85
C LYS A 102 38.80 13.75 3.71
N ALA A 103 39.94 13.82 3.04
CA ALA A 103 40.90 12.73 2.98
C ALA A 103 42.02 12.95 4.01
N MET A 104 42.52 11.88 4.61
CA MET A 104 43.60 11.93 5.60
C MET A 104 44.68 10.91 5.27
N ASN A 105 45.94 11.29 5.49
CA ASN A 105 47.08 10.37 5.54
C ASN A 105 48.03 10.77 6.69
N GLY A 106 49.18 10.10 6.83
CA GLY A 106 50.17 10.44 7.86
C GLY A 106 50.76 11.86 7.77
N SER A 107 50.56 12.57 6.66
CA SER A 107 51.00 13.96 6.45
C SER A 107 49.96 14.99 6.92
N GLY A 108 48.70 14.61 7.09
CA GLY A 108 47.62 15.51 7.51
C GLY A 108 46.29 15.24 6.82
N THR A 109 45.36 16.19 7.00
CA THR A 109 43.98 16.15 6.46
C THR A 109 43.82 17.18 5.34
N SER A 110 43.13 16.82 4.27
CA SER A 110 42.79 17.73 3.17
C SER A 110 41.76 18.79 3.58
N ASP A 111 41.59 19.81 2.73
CA ASP A 111 40.37 20.61 2.72
C ASP A 111 39.13 19.73 2.45
N PRO A 112 37.93 20.14 2.90
CA PRO A 112 36.70 19.39 2.64
C PRO A 112 36.31 19.43 1.16
N SER A 113 35.63 18.36 0.73
CA SER A 113 34.94 18.32 -0.57
C SER A 113 33.90 19.44 -0.70
N ALA A 114 33.43 19.66 -1.93
CA ALA A 114 32.16 20.35 -2.13
C ALA A 114 31.05 19.65 -1.32
N THR A 115 30.10 20.42 -0.82
CA THR A 115 28.99 19.90 -0.04
C THR A 115 27.90 19.30 -0.93
N THR A 116 27.17 18.34 -0.38
CA THR A 116 25.92 17.82 -0.96
C THR A 116 24.86 17.74 0.14
N THR A 117 23.58 17.60 -0.22
CA THR A 117 22.48 17.52 0.74
C THR A 117 21.65 16.27 0.54
N ALA A 118 21.04 15.78 1.62
CA ALA A 118 20.01 14.75 1.58
C ALA A 118 18.98 15.01 2.69
N VAL A 119 17.74 14.59 2.45
CA VAL A 119 16.67 14.60 3.45
C VAL A 119 16.27 13.14 3.68
N PRO A 120 16.72 12.50 4.78
CA PRO A 120 16.30 11.15 5.14
C PRO A 120 14.76 11.07 5.23
N TYR A 121 14.19 9.92 4.93
CA TYR A 121 12.73 9.73 4.88
C TYR A 121 12.33 8.39 5.49
N SER A 122 11.15 8.33 6.10
CA SER A 122 10.62 7.07 6.63
C SER A 122 10.24 6.13 5.49
N ASN A 123 10.52 4.83 5.64
CA ASN A 123 10.25 3.80 4.62
C ASN A 123 9.52 2.60 5.25
N HIS A 124 8.35 2.87 5.80
CA HIS A 124 7.39 1.88 6.27
C HIS A 124 6.52 1.37 5.12
N THR A 125 5.91 0.21 5.32
CA THR A 125 4.84 -0.33 4.47
C THR A 125 3.55 -0.41 5.27
N PRO A 126 2.37 -0.17 4.67
CA PRO A 126 1.10 -0.47 5.32
C PRO A 126 1.07 -1.94 5.77
N ASN A 127 0.58 -2.19 6.98
CA ASN A 127 0.60 -3.49 7.65
C ASN A 127 -0.80 -4.10 7.84
N ASP A 128 -1.86 -3.31 7.70
CA ASP A 128 -3.23 -3.73 7.99
C ASP A 128 -4.11 -3.69 6.75
N LEU A 129 -3.58 -4.11 5.59
CA LEU A 129 -4.33 -4.14 4.34
C LEU A 129 -5.50 -5.14 4.40
N ALA A 130 -6.61 -4.82 3.74
CA ALA A 130 -7.66 -5.79 3.49
C ALA A 130 -7.14 -6.97 2.64
N VAL A 131 -7.60 -8.18 2.96
CA VAL A 131 -7.23 -9.42 2.24
C VAL A 131 -8.13 -9.68 1.04
N PHE A 132 -9.38 -9.22 1.09
CA PHE A 132 -10.39 -9.44 0.06
C PHE A 132 -11.01 -8.11 -0.36
N ASP A 133 -11.33 -8.01 -1.64
CA ASP A 133 -11.81 -6.77 -2.24
C ASP A 133 -13.34 -6.72 -2.19
N ALA A 134 -13.90 -5.53 -1.95
CA ALA A 134 -15.30 -5.24 -2.22
C ALA A 134 -15.59 -5.25 -3.73
N CYS A 135 -14.58 -4.90 -4.53
CA CYS A 135 -14.67 -4.80 -5.98
C CYS A 135 -13.59 -5.62 -6.70
N PRO A 136 -13.65 -6.96 -6.67
CA PRO A 136 -12.65 -7.80 -7.31
C PRO A 136 -12.57 -7.56 -8.82
N THR A 137 -11.34 -7.54 -9.33
CA THR A 137 -11.10 -7.33 -10.77
C THR A 137 -11.79 -8.41 -11.60
N GLY A 138 -12.49 -8.01 -12.66
CA GLY A 138 -13.20 -8.93 -13.57
C GLY A 138 -14.59 -9.37 -13.08
N VAL A 139 -14.97 -9.06 -11.84
CA VAL A 139 -16.34 -9.26 -11.33
C VAL A 139 -17.18 -8.01 -11.55
N ILE A 140 -16.58 -6.83 -11.38
CA ILE A 140 -17.28 -5.55 -11.46
C ILE A 140 -17.25 -5.00 -12.91
N PRO A 141 -18.40 -4.54 -13.46
CA PRO A 141 -18.43 -3.90 -14.77
C PRO A 141 -17.80 -2.50 -14.74
N ALA A 142 -17.26 -2.07 -15.88
CA ALA A 142 -16.77 -0.70 -16.03
C ALA A 142 -17.89 0.34 -15.82
N ALA A 143 -17.56 1.47 -15.20
CA ALA A 143 -18.50 2.54 -14.85
C ALA A 143 -19.18 3.21 -16.06
N GLY A 144 -18.58 3.08 -17.26
CA GLY A 144 -19.08 3.68 -18.49
C GLY A 144 -18.79 5.19 -18.63
N PHE A 145 -17.94 5.76 -17.79
CA PHE A 145 -17.48 7.14 -17.95
C PHE A 145 -16.41 7.25 -19.05
N THR A 146 -16.43 8.32 -19.83
CA THR A 146 -15.53 8.50 -20.97
C THR A 146 -14.20 9.15 -20.62
N ASP A 147 -14.08 9.70 -19.40
CA ASP A 147 -12.97 10.53 -18.94
C ASP A 147 -12.13 9.88 -17.84
N THR A 148 -12.36 8.61 -17.53
CA THR A 148 -11.58 7.81 -16.57
C THR A 148 -11.70 6.32 -16.85
N THR A 149 -10.68 5.56 -16.49
CA THR A 149 -10.65 4.08 -16.55
C THR A 149 -10.25 3.48 -15.19
N SER A 150 -10.42 4.25 -14.11
CA SER A 150 -10.03 3.82 -12.77
C SER A 150 -10.98 2.73 -12.25
N LEU A 151 -10.42 1.59 -11.83
CA LEU A 151 -11.18 0.52 -11.19
C LEU A 151 -11.83 0.97 -9.87
N ASP A 152 -11.21 1.93 -9.16
CA ASP A 152 -11.81 2.53 -7.97
C ASP A 152 -13.09 3.32 -8.31
N VAL A 153 -13.11 3.96 -9.49
CA VAL A 153 -14.32 4.66 -9.99
C VAL A 153 -15.39 3.68 -10.42
N ASP A 154 -14.99 2.56 -11.05
CA ASP A 154 -15.89 1.44 -11.35
C ASP A 154 -16.55 0.91 -10.08
N CYS A 155 -15.76 0.74 -9.02
CA CYS A 155 -16.24 0.28 -7.72
C CYS A 155 -17.28 1.21 -7.09
N VAL A 156 -16.98 2.51 -6.97
CA VAL A 156 -17.96 3.45 -6.39
C VAL A 156 -19.18 3.67 -7.30
N LYS A 157 -19.06 3.46 -8.61
CA LYS A 157 -20.21 3.50 -9.52
C LYS A 157 -21.09 2.27 -9.34
N TYR A 158 -20.48 1.10 -9.19
CA TYR A 158 -21.17 -0.18 -9.03
C TYR A 158 -22.07 -0.19 -7.80
N TYR A 159 -21.59 0.32 -6.66
CA TYR A 159 -22.38 0.50 -5.45
C TYR A 159 -23.32 1.72 -5.46
N GLY A 160 -23.44 2.43 -6.60
CA GLY A 160 -24.32 3.59 -6.73
C GLY A 160 -23.87 4.82 -5.94
N ILE A 161 -22.67 4.83 -5.37
CA ILE A 161 -22.11 5.94 -4.59
C ILE A 161 -21.95 7.19 -5.46
N THR A 162 -21.41 7.02 -6.68
CA THR A 162 -21.32 8.10 -7.67
C THR A 162 -22.30 7.92 -8.82
N LYS A 163 -22.84 9.05 -9.30
CA LYS A 163 -23.61 9.11 -10.55
C LYS A 163 -22.83 9.71 -11.71
N GLY A 164 -21.63 10.25 -11.47
CA GLY A 164 -20.92 11.14 -12.38
C GLY A 164 -21.38 12.60 -12.24
N THR A 165 -20.69 13.52 -12.91
CA THR A 165 -21.15 14.90 -13.12
C THR A 165 -22.16 14.97 -14.26
N THR A 166 -22.07 14.01 -15.19
CA THR A 166 -23.10 13.68 -16.17
C THR A 166 -23.28 12.16 -16.21
N ALA A 167 -24.18 11.66 -17.07
CA ALA A 167 -24.35 10.21 -17.25
C ALA A 167 -23.07 9.51 -17.76
N THR A 168 -22.19 10.22 -18.48
CA THR A 168 -21.00 9.66 -19.15
C THR A 168 -19.71 10.34 -18.72
N THR A 169 -19.75 11.28 -17.77
CA THR A 169 -18.58 12.04 -17.32
C THR A 169 -18.45 11.95 -15.81
N PHE A 170 -17.26 11.60 -15.33
CA PHE A 170 -16.95 11.54 -13.92
C PHE A 170 -16.37 12.84 -13.37
N SER A 171 -15.61 13.57 -14.19
CA SER A 171 -14.79 14.74 -13.86
C SER A 171 -13.71 14.44 -12.80
N PRO A 172 -12.67 13.64 -13.10
CA PRO A 172 -11.74 13.13 -12.09
C PRO A 172 -10.94 14.21 -11.34
N ILE A 173 -10.63 15.34 -11.98
CA ILE A 173 -9.79 16.42 -11.41
C ILE A 173 -10.58 17.50 -10.67
N ASP A 174 -11.92 17.52 -10.80
CA ASP A 174 -12.74 18.52 -10.13
C ASP A 174 -12.71 18.29 -8.62
N PHE A 175 -12.74 19.38 -7.86
CA PHE A 175 -12.84 19.30 -6.40
C PHE A 175 -14.25 18.95 -5.95
N VAL A 176 -14.34 18.31 -4.77
CA VAL A 176 -15.60 17.88 -4.17
C VAL A 176 -16.07 18.91 -3.15
N SER A 177 -17.29 19.44 -3.32
CA SER A 177 -17.91 20.26 -2.28
C SER A 177 -18.43 19.42 -1.12
N ARG A 178 -18.59 20.02 0.07
CA ARG A 178 -19.06 19.31 1.27
C ARG A 178 -20.44 18.68 1.09
N TRP A 179 -21.35 19.33 0.38
CA TRP A 179 -22.67 18.73 0.08
C TRP A 179 -22.56 17.52 -0.85
N GLN A 180 -21.62 17.54 -1.81
CA GLN A 180 -21.38 16.38 -2.69
C GLN A 180 -20.80 15.23 -1.87
N MET A 181 -19.78 15.51 -1.05
CA MET A 181 -19.19 14.52 -0.14
C MET A 181 -20.26 13.88 0.76
N ALA A 182 -21.20 14.67 1.30
CA ALA A 182 -22.28 14.13 2.14
C ALA A 182 -23.11 13.07 1.39
N LEU A 183 -23.50 13.34 0.13
CA LEU A 183 -24.22 12.37 -0.69
C LEU A 183 -23.41 11.12 -1.02
N PHE A 184 -22.10 11.26 -1.19
CA PHE A 184 -21.23 10.12 -1.44
C PHE A 184 -21.14 9.24 -0.19
N LEU A 185 -20.88 9.84 0.98
CA LEU A 185 -20.78 9.10 2.24
C LEU A 185 -22.09 8.40 2.59
N THR A 186 -23.26 9.06 2.49
CA THR A 186 -24.53 8.40 2.80
C THR A 186 -24.85 7.23 1.90
N ARG A 187 -24.49 7.31 0.60
CA ARG A 187 -24.65 6.18 -0.33
C ARG A 187 -23.66 5.05 -0.07
N MET A 188 -22.56 5.32 0.63
CA MET A 188 -21.58 4.31 1.03
C MET A 188 -21.98 3.56 2.31
N VAL A 189 -22.78 4.18 3.19
CA VAL A 189 -23.17 3.64 4.51
C VAL A 189 -23.77 2.24 4.40
N GLU A 190 -24.80 2.05 3.56
CA GLU A 190 -25.49 0.77 3.44
C GLU A 190 -24.59 -0.33 2.83
N PRO A 191 -23.89 -0.11 1.69
CA PRO A 191 -22.89 -1.06 1.19
C PRO A 191 -21.83 -1.44 2.23
N ALA A 192 -21.37 -0.47 3.04
CA ALA A 192 -20.41 -0.69 4.11
C ALA A 192 -20.98 -1.49 5.31
N GLY A 193 -22.26 -1.88 5.27
CA GLY A 193 -22.92 -2.66 6.30
C GLY A 193 -23.35 -1.85 7.52
N ALA A 194 -23.42 -0.52 7.39
CA ALA A 194 -23.97 0.38 8.41
C ALA A 194 -25.42 0.74 8.09
N THR A 195 -26.18 1.12 9.13
CA THR A 195 -27.57 1.55 8.98
C THR A 195 -27.64 3.06 8.81
N LEU A 196 -28.29 3.51 7.74
CA LEU A 196 -28.51 4.93 7.50
C LEU A 196 -29.66 5.45 8.41
N PRO A 197 -29.45 6.54 9.19
CA PRO A 197 -30.47 7.06 10.08
C PRO A 197 -31.51 7.92 9.33
N SER A 198 -32.49 8.46 10.05
CA SER A 198 -33.64 9.17 9.45
C SER A 198 -33.28 10.47 8.71
N GLY A 199 -32.19 11.14 9.10
CA GLY A 199 -31.86 12.47 8.60
C GLY A 199 -32.71 13.60 9.18
N GLU A 200 -33.33 13.37 10.34
CA GLU A 200 -33.98 14.42 11.14
C GLU A 200 -33.03 15.59 11.39
N ASP A 201 -33.58 16.80 11.44
CA ASP A 201 -32.82 18.04 11.57
C ASP A 201 -31.80 17.99 12.72
N GLN A 202 -30.53 18.20 12.37
CA GLN A 202 -29.41 18.21 13.31
C GLN A 202 -28.97 19.63 13.71
N GLY A 203 -29.73 20.66 13.36
CA GLY A 203 -29.52 22.04 13.79
C GLY A 203 -28.52 22.82 12.93
N PHE A 204 -28.24 22.37 11.71
CA PHE A 204 -27.45 23.16 10.76
C PHE A 204 -28.27 24.31 10.20
N THR A 205 -27.77 25.53 10.38
CA THR A 205 -28.52 26.76 10.03
C THR A 205 -28.34 27.20 8.57
N ASP A 206 -27.38 26.61 7.85
CA ASP A 206 -26.91 27.05 6.54
C ASP A 206 -27.23 26.08 5.38
N ILE A 207 -28.03 25.04 5.63
CA ILE A 207 -28.37 24.01 4.63
C ILE A 207 -29.76 24.22 3.98
N SER A 208 -30.55 25.17 4.48
CA SER A 208 -31.95 25.39 4.06
C SER A 208 -32.11 25.75 2.57
N GLY A 209 -31.06 26.29 1.92
CA GLY A 209 -31.03 26.58 0.49
C GLY A 209 -30.71 25.38 -0.41
N LYS A 210 -30.47 24.18 0.15
CA LYS A 210 -30.19 22.95 -0.59
C LYS A 210 -31.44 22.10 -0.83
N SER A 211 -31.35 21.11 -1.72
CA SER A 211 -32.46 20.16 -1.93
C SER A 211 -32.71 19.32 -0.68
N THR A 212 -33.93 18.78 -0.54
CA THR A 212 -34.29 17.90 0.58
C THR A 212 -33.37 16.69 0.69
N GLU A 213 -32.95 16.10 -0.45
CA GLU A 213 -31.97 15.00 -0.48
C GLU A 213 -30.64 15.42 0.16
N ILE A 214 -30.11 16.58 -0.20
CA ILE A 214 -28.84 17.09 0.35
C ILE A 214 -28.98 17.38 1.85
N GLN A 215 -30.06 18.05 2.26
CA GLN A 215 -30.30 18.36 3.68
C GLN A 215 -30.40 17.08 4.52
N THR A 216 -31.14 16.09 4.02
CA THR A 216 -31.28 14.77 4.65
C THR A 216 -29.92 14.10 4.77
N ALA A 217 -29.13 14.07 3.69
CA ALA A 217 -27.81 13.44 3.69
C ALA A 217 -26.85 14.07 4.70
N ILE A 218 -26.84 15.42 4.78
CA ILE A 218 -26.02 16.16 5.74
C ILE A 218 -26.43 15.83 7.18
N ASN A 219 -27.73 15.78 7.46
CA ASN A 219 -28.24 15.38 8.77
C ASN A 219 -27.90 13.93 9.11
N GLN A 220 -27.98 13.01 8.13
CA GLN A 220 -27.64 11.60 8.34
C GLN A 220 -26.17 11.41 8.73
N ILE A 221 -25.24 12.05 8.02
CA ILE A 221 -23.82 11.94 8.38
C ILE A 221 -23.50 12.61 9.73
N LYS A 222 -24.31 13.58 10.17
CA LYS A 222 -24.17 14.18 11.51
C LYS A 222 -24.74 13.26 12.60
N GLN A 223 -25.87 12.61 12.36
CA GLN A 223 -26.43 11.58 13.25
C GLN A 223 -25.50 10.38 13.42
N LEU A 224 -24.79 9.99 12.36
CA LEU A 224 -23.74 8.95 12.40
C LEU A 224 -22.44 9.42 13.08
N GLY A 225 -22.34 10.70 13.45
CA GLY A 225 -21.12 11.26 14.05
C GLY A 225 -19.96 11.43 13.07
N ILE A 226 -20.21 11.31 11.76
CA ILE A 226 -19.19 11.44 10.71
C ILE A 226 -18.75 12.91 10.61
N THR A 227 -19.70 13.85 10.59
CA THR A 227 -19.41 15.29 10.60
C THR A 227 -19.83 15.94 11.91
N VAL A 228 -19.11 16.99 12.31
CA VAL A 228 -19.45 17.81 13.49
C VAL A 228 -19.86 19.24 13.15
N GLY A 229 -19.70 19.67 11.89
CA GLY A 229 -19.81 21.07 11.47
C GLY A 229 -18.45 21.75 11.37
N THR A 230 -18.42 22.97 10.86
CA THR A 230 -17.19 23.75 10.57
C THR A 230 -16.91 24.83 11.60
N ASN A 231 -17.93 25.27 12.36
CA ASN A 231 -17.77 26.24 13.43
C ASN A 231 -17.73 25.55 14.81
N ALA A 232 -17.19 26.26 15.80
CA ALA A 232 -17.08 25.74 17.17
C ALA A 232 -18.43 25.34 17.80
N ALA A 233 -19.53 25.98 17.37
CA ALA A 233 -20.87 25.66 17.83
C ALA A 233 -21.48 24.42 17.14
N GLY A 234 -20.87 23.92 16.07
CA GLY A 234 -21.38 22.78 15.30
C GLY A 234 -22.70 23.04 14.55
N THR A 235 -23.01 24.32 14.26
CA THR A 235 -24.27 24.77 13.63
C THR A 235 -24.10 25.17 12.16
N LEU A 236 -22.87 25.22 11.66
CA LEU A 236 -22.56 25.46 10.25
C LEU A 236 -21.97 24.21 9.61
N PHE A 237 -22.43 23.88 8.41
CA PHE A 237 -21.88 22.78 7.62
C PHE A 237 -21.00 23.27 6.46
N ASP A 238 -21.22 24.50 5.99
CA ASP A 238 -20.60 25.14 4.83
C ASP A 238 -20.72 24.30 3.54
N PRO A 239 -21.95 23.99 3.08
CA PRO A 239 -22.17 22.96 2.06
C PRO A 239 -21.43 23.20 0.73
N ASP A 240 -21.22 24.45 0.33
CA ASP A 240 -20.58 24.81 -0.94
C ASP A 240 -19.05 24.90 -0.89
N SER A 241 -18.46 24.84 0.31
CA SER A 241 -17.01 24.81 0.45
C SER A 241 -16.45 23.47 -0.05
N ASN A 242 -15.24 23.49 -0.60
CA ASN A 242 -14.53 22.27 -0.97
C ASN A 242 -14.04 21.54 0.28
N VAL A 243 -13.98 20.21 0.19
CA VAL A 243 -13.45 19.34 1.23
C VAL A 243 -11.93 19.24 1.07
N SER A 244 -11.18 19.46 2.16
CA SER A 244 -9.74 19.19 2.17
C SER A 244 -9.44 17.69 2.36
N ARG A 245 -8.23 17.26 2.00
CA ARG A 245 -7.80 15.86 2.15
C ARG A 245 -7.81 15.38 3.60
N GLU A 246 -7.48 16.26 4.55
CA GLU A 246 -7.54 15.94 5.98
C GLU A 246 -8.97 15.80 6.49
N GLU A 247 -9.90 16.61 6.00
CA GLU A 247 -11.33 16.50 6.33
C GLU A 247 -11.89 15.19 5.78
N MET A 248 -11.56 14.84 4.53
CA MET A 248 -12.00 13.56 3.95
C MET A 248 -11.48 12.36 4.74
N ALA A 249 -10.22 12.37 5.16
CA ALA A 249 -9.65 11.32 6.01
C ALA A 249 -10.43 11.17 7.33
N LEU A 250 -10.78 12.29 7.96
CA LEU A 250 -11.56 12.26 9.19
C LEU A 250 -12.97 11.70 8.96
N PHE A 251 -13.65 12.12 7.88
CA PHE A 251 -14.98 11.60 7.54
C PHE A 251 -14.93 10.11 7.22
N MET A 252 -13.95 9.66 6.45
CA MET A 252 -13.78 8.25 6.11
C MET A 252 -13.49 7.40 7.34
N SER A 253 -12.56 7.84 8.20
CA SER A 253 -12.25 7.14 9.46
C SER A 253 -13.49 6.99 10.34
N ARG A 254 -14.32 8.04 10.46
CA ARG A 254 -15.55 7.97 11.25
C ARG A 254 -16.63 7.10 10.61
N LEU A 255 -16.75 7.08 9.28
CA LEU A 255 -17.64 6.15 8.59
C LEU A 255 -17.22 4.70 8.85
N LEU A 256 -15.93 4.40 8.77
CA LEU A 256 -15.40 3.06 9.04
C LEU A 256 -15.67 2.58 10.47
N LYS A 257 -15.64 3.48 11.46
CA LYS A 257 -16.05 3.16 12.85
C LYS A 257 -17.52 2.76 12.98
N ALA A 258 -18.39 3.30 12.13
CA ALA A 258 -19.81 2.98 12.11
C ALA A 258 -20.13 1.75 11.22
N SER A 259 -19.15 1.27 10.45
CA SER A 259 -19.32 0.22 9.45
C SER A 259 -19.08 -1.16 10.03
N LEU A 260 -19.66 -2.16 9.36
CA LEU A 260 -19.47 -3.55 9.72
C LEU A 260 -18.24 -4.11 9.01
N THR A 261 -17.30 -4.68 9.76
CA THR A 261 -16.11 -5.35 9.20
C THR A 261 -16.52 -6.50 8.29
N GLY A 262 -15.98 -6.54 7.08
CA GLY A 262 -16.18 -7.63 6.14
C GLY A 262 -15.14 -8.74 6.26
N PRO A 263 -15.30 -9.85 5.52
CA PRO A 263 -14.28 -10.89 5.46
C PRO A 263 -12.92 -10.31 5.04
N GLY A 264 -11.86 -10.57 5.80
CA GLY A 264 -10.50 -10.10 5.48
C GLY A 264 -10.26 -8.60 5.74
N GLY A 265 -11.22 -7.86 6.25
CA GLY A 265 -11.03 -6.50 6.71
C GLY A 265 -10.35 -6.45 8.08
N ASN A 266 -9.48 -5.45 8.30
CA ASN A 266 -8.87 -5.21 9.59
C ASN A 266 -9.85 -4.58 10.60
N GLU A 267 -9.81 -5.06 11.84
CA GLU A 267 -10.54 -4.46 12.96
C GLU A 267 -9.73 -4.56 14.25
N GLU A 268 -9.81 -3.53 15.07
CA GLU A 268 -9.05 -3.45 16.30
C GLU A 268 -9.87 -2.87 17.43
N PHE A 269 -9.46 -3.14 18.67
CA PHE A 269 -10.14 -2.62 19.84
C PHE A 269 -10.08 -1.08 19.88
N VAL A 270 -11.20 -0.46 20.24
CA VAL A 270 -11.27 1.00 20.41
C VAL A 270 -10.23 1.47 21.42
N THR A 271 -10.14 0.76 22.54
CA THR A 271 -9.14 0.96 23.60
C THR A 271 -8.72 -0.37 24.22
N GLY A 272 -7.46 -0.49 24.60
CA GLY A 272 -6.94 -1.68 25.30
C GLY A 272 -6.97 -2.95 24.43
N THR A 273 -7.23 -4.10 25.07
CA THR A 273 -7.13 -5.44 24.45
C THR A 273 -8.45 -6.20 24.46
N SER A 274 -9.57 -5.54 24.79
CA SER A 274 -10.90 -6.17 24.88
C SER A 274 -12.00 -5.13 24.74
N GLY A 275 -13.17 -5.53 24.22
CA GLY A 275 -14.34 -4.68 24.09
C GLY A 275 -14.81 -4.54 22.65
N ALA A 276 -15.45 -3.40 22.35
CA ALA A 276 -15.86 -3.07 20.99
C ALA A 276 -14.64 -2.96 20.08
N LYS A 277 -14.81 -3.40 18.83
CA LYS A 277 -13.84 -3.22 17.77
C LYS A 277 -14.41 -2.28 16.72
N GLU A 278 -13.51 -1.61 16.03
CA GLU A 278 -13.80 -0.71 14.92
C GLU A 278 -12.86 -1.05 13.76
N ILE A 279 -13.26 -0.73 12.53
CA ILE A 279 -12.34 -0.76 11.39
C ILE A 279 -11.37 0.41 11.55
N LYS A 280 -10.13 0.10 11.93
CA LYS A 280 -9.04 1.06 12.18
C LYS A 280 -7.70 0.34 12.16
N SER A 281 -6.63 1.12 12.28
CA SER A 281 -5.29 0.66 12.62
C SER A 281 -4.76 1.51 13.77
N LEU A 282 -4.15 0.87 14.76
CA LEU A 282 -3.50 1.45 15.93
C LEU A 282 -2.02 1.70 15.67
N ASP A 283 -1.51 1.23 14.52
CA ASP A 283 -0.13 1.45 14.14
C ASP A 283 0.12 2.91 13.82
N THR A 284 1.25 3.39 14.34
CA THR A 284 1.67 4.80 14.23
C THR A 284 2.63 5.04 13.09
N ASP A 285 3.08 3.97 12.42
CA ASP A 285 4.06 4.04 11.34
C ASP A 285 3.44 4.66 10.08
N HIS A 286 4.19 5.54 9.43
CA HIS A 286 3.84 6.16 8.14
C HIS A 286 5.04 6.83 7.47
N ASN A 287 4.88 7.17 6.18
CA ASN A 287 5.94 7.83 5.39
C ASN A 287 5.74 9.33 5.17
N PHE A 288 4.61 9.90 5.62
CA PHE A 288 4.30 11.32 5.43
C PHE A 288 5.17 12.24 6.30
N SER A 289 5.87 13.19 5.67
CA SER A 289 6.70 14.19 6.36
C SER A 289 5.97 15.49 6.69
N ASP A 290 4.74 15.67 6.21
CA ASP A 290 3.99 16.93 6.27
C ASP A 290 2.78 16.91 7.22
N LEU A 291 2.55 15.84 8.00
CA LEU A 291 1.43 15.78 8.94
C LEU A 291 1.54 16.79 10.10
N GLY A 292 2.74 17.33 10.36
CA GLY A 292 2.94 18.37 11.38
C GLY A 292 2.17 19.68 11.12
N VAL A 293 1.63 19.89 9.90
CA VAL A 293 0.76 21.04 9.60
C VAL A 293 -0.68 20.86 10.12
N VAL A 294 -1.08 19.63 10.43
CA VAL A 294 -2.42 19.29 10.93
C VAL A 294 -2.46 19.57 12.42
N SER A 295 -3.35 20.47 12.87
CA SER A 295 -3.39 20.89 14.27
C SER A 295 -4.11 19.90 15.19
N LEU A 296 -5.07 19.13 14.65
CA LEU A 296 -5.88 18.18 15.41
C LEU A 296 -5.25 16.79 15.40
N MET A 297 -4.94 16.26 16.59
CA MET A 297 -4.38 14.92 16.75
C MET A 297 -5.33 13.83 16.24
N GLU A 298 -6.65 14.01 16.40
CA GLU A 298 -7.64 13.07 15.84
C GLU A 298 -7.49 12.94 14.32
N THR A 299 -7.26 14.06 13.63
CA THR A 299 -7.09 14.09 12.18
C THR A 299 -5.77 13.46 11.75
N GLN A 300 -4.68 13.70 12.47
CA GLN A 300 -3.40 13.01 12.21
C GLN A 300 -3.56 11.49 12.37
N ASN A 301 -4.17 11.04 13.47
CA ASN A 301 -4.43 9.62 13.71
C ASN A 301 -5.35 9.01 12.65
N ALA A 302 -6.35 9.75 12.16
CA ALA A 302 -7.20 9.29 11.07
C ALA A 302 -6.39 9.08 9.78
N ILE A 303 -5.52 10.02 9.41
CA ILE A 303 -4.66 9.90 8.21
C ILE A 303 -3.73 8.70 8.33
N ILE A 304 -3.07 8.53 9.49
CA ILE A 304 -2.13 7.42 9.73
C ILE A 304 -2.86 6.08 9.73
N SER A 305 -3.99 5.98 10.42
CA SER A 305 -4.82 4.77 10.43
C SER A 305 -5.26 4.39 9.02
N LEU A 306 -5.73 5.35 8.22
CA LEU A 306 -6.14 5.07 6.84
C LEU A 306 -4.95 4.71 5.94
N TRP A 307 -3.73 5.17 6.25
CA TRP A 307 -2.53 4.78 5.51
C TRP A 307 -2.16 3.32 5.79
N ASN A 308 -2.18 2.89 7.06
CA ASN A 308 -1.91 1.51 7.46
C ASN A 308 -2.96 0.52 6.94
N LEU A 309 -4.21 0.96 6.82
CA LEU A 309 -5.28 0.22 6.13
C LEU A 309 -5.13 0.21 4.60
N GLY A 310 -4.21 0.98 4.03
CA GLY A 310 -4.06 1.13 2.58
C GLY A 310 -5.14 1.98 1.90
N VAL A 311 -6.02 2.61 2.68
CA VAL A 311 -7.17 3.41 2.21
C VAL A 311 -6.74 4.73 1.59
N THR A 312 -5.67 5.36 2.09
CA THR A 312 -5.19 6.62 1.47
C THR A 312 -4.87 6.41 0.00
N GLU A 313 -5.12 7.41 -0.83
CA GLU A 313 -4.81 7.34 -2.26
C GLU A 313 -3.30 7.45 -2.56
N VAL A 314 -2.50 7.86 -1.57
CA VAL A 314 -1.06 8.12 -1.68
C VAL A 314 -0.17 7.22 -0.81
N ILE A 315 -0.46 5.92 -0.72
CA ILE A 315 0.29 4.96 0.14
C ILE A 315 1.80 4.90 -0.12
N ALA A 316 2.25 5.19 -1.35
CA ALA A 316 3.67 5.17 -1.73
C ALA A 316 4.35 6.55 -1.71
N ALA A 317 3.62 7.60 -1.31
CA ALA A 317 4.16 8.96 -1.28
C ALA A 317 4.77 9.32 0.08
N THR A 318 5.62 10.35 0.09
CA THR A 318 6.21 10.93 1.31
C THR A 318 5.48 12.19 1.77
N LEU A 319 4.47 12.66 1.02
CA LEU A 319 3.64 13.82 1.37
C LEU A 319 2.17 13.44 1.26
N TYR A 320 1.39 13.79 2.28
CA TYR A 320 -0.06 13.63 2.27
C TYR A 320 -0.80 14.85 1.72
N GLN A 321 -0.24 16.04 1.87
CA GLN A 321 -0.83 17.35 1.53
C GLN A 321 -2.18 17.63 2.20
N PRO A 322 -2.26 17.68 3.55
CA PRO A 322 -3.52 17.71 4.30
C PRO A 322 -4.50 18.82 3.90
N THR A 323 -3.97 20.01 3.59
CA THR A 323 -4.76 21.24 3.32
C THR A 323 -5.25 21.39 1.89
N VAL A 324 -4.80 20.52 0.97
CA VAL A 324 -5.22 20.57 -0.44
C VAL A 324 -6.65 20.03 -0.56
N ASN A 325 -7.46 20.65 -1.41
CA ASN A 325 -8.82 20.18 -1.71
C ASN A 325 -8.76 18.80 -2.39
N ILE A 326 -9.61 17.88 -1.95
CA ILE A 326 -9.66 16.54 -2.53
C ILE A 326 -10.33 16.56 -3.91
N SER A 327 -9.71 15.89 -4.88
CA SER A 327 -10.30 15.66 -6.20
C SER A 327 -11.34 14.53 -6.13
N ARG A 328 -12.26 14.51 -7.08
CA ARG A 328 -13.27 13.43 -7.21
C ARG A 328 -12.63 12.06 -7.38
N LEU A 329 -11.54 11.96 -8.14
CA LEU A 329 -10.80 10.70 -8.31
C LEU A 329 -10.21 10.23 -6.98
N ASN A 330 -9.51 11.11 -6.26
CA ASN A 330 -8.87 10.72 -5.00
C ASN A 330 -9.91 10.33 -3.93
N MET A 331 -11.05 11.03 -3.88
CA MET A 331 -12.15 10.62 -3.00
C MET A 331 -12.69 9.23 -3.37
N ALA A 332 -12.90 8.94 -4.66
CA ALA A 332 -13.35 7.63 -5.10
C ALA A 332 -12.36 6.51 -4.75
N GLN A 333 -11.05 6.78 -4.89
CA GLN A 333 -9.99 5.85 -4.48
C GLN A 333 -10.05 5.53 -2.99
N MET A 334 -10.18 6.55 -2.13
CA MET A 334 -10.32 6.33 -0.69
C MET A 334 -11.60 5.54 -0.37
N MET A 335 -12.72 5.87 -1.01
CA MET A 335 -13.99 5.18 -0.75
C MET A 335 -13.95 3.71 -1.20
N ALA A 336 -13.43 3.42 -2.39
CA ALA A 336 -13.33 2.05 -2.89
C ALA A 336 -12.45 1.18 -1.99
N ARG A 337 -11.27 1.68 -1.61
CA ARG A 337 -10.34 0.95 -0.73
C ARG A 337 -10.88 0.79 0.68
N ALA A 338 -11.63 1.77 1.18
CA ALA A 338 -12.31 1.66 2.46
C ALA A 338 -13.37 0.54 2.43
N LEU A 339 -14.09 0.36 1.31
CA LEU A 339 -15.09 -0.70 1.19
C LEU A 339 -14.49 -2.10 1.34
N ASP A 340 -13.24 -2.32 0.96
CA ASP A 340 -12.56 -3.63 1.09
C ASP A 340 -12.54 -4.13 2.54
N HIS A 341 -12.40 -3.21 3.50
CA HIS A 341 -12.46 -3.50 4.94
C HIS A 341 -13.87 -3.75 5.48
N THR A 342 -14.89 -3.29 4.77
CA THR A 342 -16.29 -3.35 5.19
C THR A 342 -16.97 -4.61 4.64
N ASN A 343 -18.23 -4.83 5.03
CA ASN A 343 -19.02 -5.96 4.54
C ASN A 343 -19.51 -5.84 3.08
N ALA A 344 -19.12 -4.78 2.36
CA ALA A 344 -19.47 -4.55 0.96
C ALA A 344 -18.92 -5.63 0.05
N ARG A 345 -19.78 -6.38 -0.66
CA ARG A 345 -19.34 -7.42 -1.61
C ARG A 345 -20.21 -7.42 -2.87
N PRO A 346 -19.76 -8.01 -3.98
CA PRO A 346 -20.55 -8.05 -5.23
C PRO A 346 -21.87 -8.78 -5.06
N THR A 347 -22.85 -8.50 -5.94
CA THR A 347 -24.11 -9.24 -5.99
C THR A 347 -23.89 -10.73 -6.32
N GLY A 348 -24.85 -11.57 -5.92
CA GLY A 348 -24.76 -13.01 -6.13
C GLY A 348 -23.71 -13.67 -5.22
N LEU A 349 -23.31 -14.88 -5.59
CA LEU A 349 -22.31 -15.65 -4.87
C LEU A 349 -20.91 -15.29 -5.39
N ASN A 350 -20.08 -14.71 -4.53
CA ASN A 350 -18.72 -14.31 -4.87
C ASN A 350 -17.70 -15.08 -4.04
N ILE A 351 -16.65 -15.58 -4.69
CA ILE A 351 -15.53 -16.28 -4.07
C ILE A 351 -14.23 -15.54 -4.36
N GLN A 352 -13.36 -15.45 -3.36
CA GLN A 352 -12.04 -14.82 -3.45
C GLN A 352 -11.00 -15.65 -2.69
N GLY A 353 -9.76 -15.60 -3.14
CA GLY A 353 -8.61 -16.20 -2.45
C GLY A 353 -7.62 -15.12 -2.01
N SER A 354 -6.94 -15.35 -0.88
CA SER A 354 -5.88 -14.46 -0.37
C SER A 354 -4.63 -14.44 -1.25
N ALA A 355 -4.50 -15.42 -2.16
CA ALA A 355 -3.45 -15.50 -3.16
C ALA A 355 -3.96 -16.26 -4.38
N TYR A 356 -3.52 -15.82 -5.57
CA TYR A 356 -3.87 -16.45 -6.86
C TYR A 356 -2.66 -17.12 -7.54
N SER A 357 -1.44 -16.90 -7.02
CA SER A 357 -0.24 -17.54 -7.52
C SER A 357 0.84 -17.67 -6.45
N GLY A 358 1.68 -18.71 -6.54
CA GLY A 358 2.82 -18.92 -5.66
C GLY A 358 3.73 -20.06 -6.12
N THR A 359 4.78 -20.34 -5.35
CA THR A 359 5.73 -21.44 -5.62
C THR A 359 5.54 -22.59 -4.63
N GLY A 360 5.57 -23.83 -5.11
CA GLY A 360 5.41 -25.03 -4.29
C GLY A 360 3.97 -25.23 -3.81
N SER A 361 3.80 -25.79 -2.61
CA SER A 361 2.47 -25.85 -1.98
C SER A 361 2.09 -24.47 -1.47
N LEU A 362 0.88 -24.02 -1.81
CA LEU A 362 0.37 -22.70 -1.45
C LEU A 362 -0.83 -22.84 -0.50
N GLU A 363 -0.81 -22.07 0.58
CA GLU A 363 -1.97 -21.89 1.47
C GLU A 363 -2.79 -20.69 0.97
N VAL A 364 -4.07 -20.92 0.69
CA VAL A 364 -5.00 -19.91 0.20
C VAL A 364 -6.15 -19.81 1.18
N THR A 365 -6.28 -18.66 1.85
CA THR A 365 -7.48 -18.36 2.62
C THR A 365 -8.58 -17.95 1.65
N VAL A 366 -9.71 -18.66 1.69
CA VAL A 366 -10.85 -18.47 0.81
C VAL A 366 -11.97 -17.77 1.55
N SER A 367 -12.56 -16.76 0.89
CA SER A 367 -13.80 -16.11 1.31
C SER A 367 -14.91 -16.42 0.30
N VAL A 368 -16.11 -16.72 0.80
CA VAL A 368 -17.31 -16.78 -0.03
C VAL A 368 -18.39 -15.92 0.61
N THR A 369 -19.06 -15.11 -0.22
CA THR A 369 -20.08 -14.17 0.20
C THR A 369 -21.28 -14.24 -0.74
N HIS A 370 -22.48 -14.00 -0.21
CA HIS A 370 -23.72 -13.97 -0.98
C HIS A 370 -24.46 -12.65 -0.72
N ARG A 371 -24.75 -11.92 -1.79
CA ARG A 371 -25.51 -10.67 -1.75
C ARG A 371 -26.70 -10.68 -2.70
N THR A 372 -27.75 -9.96 -2.35
CA THR A 372 -28.87 -9.68 -3.25
C THR A 372 -28.43 -8.77 -4.40
N ALA A 373 -29.34 -8.52 -5.36
CA ALA A 373 -29.13 -7.52 -6.40
C ALA A 373 -28.94 -6.09 -5.85
N ASP A 374 -29.47 -5.82 -4.64
CA ASP A 374 -29.35 -4.54 -3.95
C ASP A 374 -28.18 -4.50 -2.96
N PHE A 375 -27.21 -5.41 -3.10
CA PHE A 375 -26.03 -5.54 -2.23
C PHE A 375 -26.30 -5.91 -0.77
N LEU A 376 -27.52 -6.35 -0.44
CA LEU A 376 -27.85 -6.75 0.93
C LEU A 376 -27.35 -8.18 1.22
N PRO A 377 -26.90 -8.47 2.45
CA PRO A 377 -26.58 -9.81 2.91
C PRO A 377 -27.71 -10.83 2.66
N VAL A 378 -27.36 -11.99 2.10
CA VAL A 378 -28.27 -13.15 2.04
C VAL A 378 -27.86 -14.15 3.12
N ALA A 379 -28.62 -14.23 4.20
CA ALA A 379 -28.37 -15.14 5.31
C ALA A 379 -28.93 -16.54 5.04
N GLY A 380 -28.26 -17.58 5.57
CA GLY A 380 -28.74 -18.97 5.54
C GLY A 380 -28.61 -19.68 4.19
N SER A 381 -27.86 -19.13 3.23
CA SER A 381 -27.59 -19.81 1.96
C SER A 381 -26.59 -20.94 2.19
N LEU A 382 -26.99 -22.19 1.95
CA LEU A 382 -26.06 -23.31 1.96
C LEU A 382 -25.10 -23.19 0.77
N VAL A 383 -23.80 -23.25 1.05
CA VAL A 383 -22.73 -23.12 0.06
C VAL A 383 -21.92 -24.39 0.05
N ASP A 384 -22.01 -25.13 -1.04
CA ASP A 384 -21.06 -26.18 -1.36
C ASP A 384 -19.80 -25.57 -1.99
N SER A 385 -18.65 -26.16 -1.66
CA SER A 385 -17.38 -25.75 -2.24
C SER A 385 -16.54 -26.96 -2.62
N PHE A 386 -16.04 -26.93 -3.85
CA PHE A 386 -15.27 -28.02 -4.44
C PHE A 386 -14.14 -27.46 -5.30
N LYS A 387 -13.20 -28.32 -5.68
CA LYS A 387 -12.02 -27.93 -6.43
C LYS A 387 -11.62 -28.96 -7.48
N TYR A 388 -10.86 -28.50 -8.46
CA TYR A 388 -10.33 -29.31 -9.54
C TYR A 388 -8.86 -28.97 -9.80
N GLN A 389 -8.01 -29.99 -9.76
CA GLN A 389 -6.62 -29.87 -10.19
C GLN A 389 -6.53 -30.02 -11.70
N HIS A 390 -5.99 -29.01 -12.39
CA HIS A 390 -5.73 -29.11 -13.82
C HIS A 390 -4.66 -30.17 -14.06
N THR A 391 -4.90 -31.01 -15.06
CA THR A 391 -4.00 -32.11 -15.44
C THR A 391 -4.06 -32.33 -16.93
N THR A 392 -2.96 -32.79 -17.51
CA THR A 392 -2.88 -33.23 -18.91
C THR A 392 -3.13 -34.73 -19.07
N THR A 393 -3.48 -35.42 -17.98
CA THR A 393 -3.76 -36.86 -18.00
C THR A 393 -5.02 -37.13 -18.81
N ALA A 394 -4.89 -37.96 -19.86
CA ALA A 394 -6.01 -38.30 -20.71
C ALA A 394 -7.15 -38.95 -19.90
N GLY A 395 -8.40 -38.56 -20.19
CA GLY A 395 -9.58 -39.06 -19.49
C GLY A 395 -9.96 -38.31 -18.20
N TYR A 396 -9.15 -37.33 -17.78
CA TYR A 396 -9.50 -36.44 -16.68
C TYR A 396 -10.16 -35.17 -17.22
N SER A 397 -11.33 -34.85 -16.70
CA SER A 397 -12.04 -33.60 -16.97
C SER A 397 -12.62 -33.04 -15.67
N ARG A 398 -12.92 -31.75 -15.71
CA ARG A 398 -13.59 -31.09 -14.59
C ARG A 398 -15.06 -31.46 -14.52
N PHE A 399 -15.70 -31.40 -15.68
CA PHE A 399 -17.10 -31.74 -15.87
C PHE A 399 -17.21 -32.86 -16.91
N SER A 400 -18.21 -33.70 -16.75
CA SER A 400 -18.61 -34.71 -17.70
C SER A 400 -19.24 -34.05 -18.93
N ALA A 401 -19.48 -34.84 -19.99
CA ALA A 401 -20.10 -34.33 -21.22
C ALA A 401 -21.55 -33.87 -21.03
N ASP A 402 -22.18 -34.25 -19.92
CA ASP A 402 -23.53 -33.85 -19.51
C ASP A 402 -23.54 -32.70 -18.50
N GLY A 403 -22.40 -32.03 -18.27
CA GLY A 403 -22.28 -30.90 -17.35
C GLY A 403 -22.07 -31.28 -15.88
N SER A 404 -22.37 -32.52 -15.49
CA SER A 404 -22.17 -33.00 -14.11
C SER A 404 -20.70 -32.98 -13.69
N CYS A 405 -20.44 -32.85 -12.38
CA CYS A 405 -19.08 -32.96 -11.86
C CYS A 405 -18.42 -34.30 -12.20
N ALA A 406 -17.17 -34.24 -12.65
CA ALA A 406 -16.36 -35.41 -12.99
C ALA A 406 -15.28 -35.64 -11.93
N GLN A 407 -14.03 -35.23 -12.18
CA GLN A 407 -12.91 -35.43 -11.23
C GLN A 407 -12.71 -34.23 -10.29
N THR A 408 -13.80 -33.60 -9.86
CA THR A 408 -13.76 -32.60 -8.79
C THR A 408 -13.68 -33.29 -7.42
N VAL A 409 -13.17 -32.59 -6.43
CA VAL A 409 -13.13 -33.04 -5.03
C VAL A 409 -13.66 -31.94 -4.14
N ALA A 410 -14.26 -32.29 -2.99
CA ALA A 410 -14.65 -31.30 -2.00
C ALA A 410 -13.44 -30.50 -1.50
N THR A 411 -13.68 -29.26 -1.08
CA THR A 411 -12.72 -28.49 -0.27
C THR A 411 -12.57 -29.12 1.12
N ILE A 412 -11.68 -28.59 1.96
CA ILE A 412 -11.53 -29.04 3.35
C ILE A 412 -12.78 -28.81 4.19
N VAL A 413 -13.68 -27.95 3.71
CA VAL A 413 -14.91 -27.56 4.39
C VAL A 413 -16.17 -28.12 3.74
N GLY A 414 -16.06 -28.57 2.49
CA GLY A 414 -17.10 -29.35 1.83
C GLY A 414 -17.00 -30.82 2.24
N VAL A 415 -18.16 -31.46 2.46
CA VAL A 415 -18.23 -32.90 2.75
C VAL A 415 -18.48 -33.68 1.46
N ASN A 416 -19.49 -33.28 0.69
CA ASN A 416 -19.86 -33.87 -0.60
C ASN A 416 -19.79 -32.80 -1.69
N GLY A 417 -18.68 -32.73 -2.40
CA GLY A 417 -18.53 -31.75 -3.48
C GLY A 417 -19.58 -31.94 -4.58
N CYS A 418 -20.02 -30.82 -5.15
CA CYS A 418 -21.02 -30.73 -6.22
C CYS A 418 -22.45 -31.14 -5.84
N TYR A 419 -22.82 -31.07 -4.57
CA TYR A 419 -24.16 -31.38 -4.09
C TYR A 419 -24.51 -30.56 -2.87
N ILE A 420 -25.65 -29.85 -2.90
CA ILE A 420 -26.10 -29.09 -1.73
C ILE A 420 -26.77 -30.01 -0.72
N ASP A 421 -26.20 -30.13 0.46
CA ASP A 421 -26.76 -30.87 1.59
C ASP A 421 -26.72 -30.07 2.91
N ALA A 422 -27.29 -30.66 3.96
CA ALA A 422 -27.41 -30.00 5.26
C ALA A 422 -26.08 -29.86 6.02
N THR A 423 -25.00 -30.49 5.53
CA THR A 423 -23.66 -30.41 6.11
C THR A 423 -22.83 -29.27 5.51
N ASP A 424 -23.29 -28.68 4.40
CA ASP A 424 -22.69 -27.50 3.82
C ASP A 424 -22.78 -26.29 4.75
N ARG A 425 -21.84 -25.36 4.56
CA ARG A 425 -21.81 -24.14 5.37
C ARG A 425 -22.90 -23.19 4.89
N ALA A 426 -23.67 -22.69 5.84
CA ALA A 426 -24.61 -21.61 5.60
C ALA A 426 -23.92 -20.25 5.73
N THR A 427 -24.32 -19.27 4.91
CA THR A 427 -23.97 -17.87 5.13
C THR A 427 -24.56 -17.36 6.46
N ASP A 428 -23.80 -16.54 7.17
CA ASP A 428 -24.22 -15.87 8.39
C ASP A 428 -25.21 -14.71 8.12
N SER A 429 -25.58 -13.95 9.16
CA SER A 429 -26.45 -12.78 9.03
C SER A 429 -25.87 -11.67 8.15
N ASN A 430 -24.54 -11.68 7.95
CA ASN A 430 -23.80 -10.72 7.14
C ASN A 430 -23.57 -11.24 5.71
N GLY A 431 -24.15 -12.41 5.39
CA GLY A 431 -24.10 -13.02 4.07
C GLY A 431 -22.74 -13.64 3.76
N ASN A 432 -21.96 -14.01 4.77
CA ASN A 432 -20.61 -14.53 4.61
C ASN A 432 -20.55 -15.95 5.14
N ILE A 433 -19.75 -16.82 4.52
CA ILE A 433 -19.29 -18.03 5.21
C ILE A 433 -18.01 -17.71 5.97
N ALA A 434 -17.77 -18.41 7.08
CA ALA A 434 -16.48 -18.36 7.77
C ALA A 434 -15.36 -18.74 6.79
N THR A 435 -14.32 -17.90 6.73
CA THR A 435 -13.17 -18.14 5.86
C THR A 435 -12.50 -19.47 6.19
N PHE A 436 -11.85 -20.06 5.21
CA PHE A 436 -11.18 -21.34 5.37
C PHE A 436 -9.91 -21.41 4.54
N VAL A 437 -8.96 -22.22 4.97
CA VAL A 437 -7.65 -22.34 4.32
C VAL A 437 -7.64 -23.58 3.45
N GLU A 438 -7.40 -23.38 2.15
CA GLU A 438 -7.13 -24.45 1.19
C GLU A 438 -5.63 -24.55 0.93
N VAL A 439 -5.08 -25.76 1.12
CA VAL A 439 -3.72 -26.06 0.69
C VAL A 439 -3.78 -26.67 -0.71
N VAL A 440 -3.19 -25.97 -1.68
CA VAL A 440 -3.08 -26.44 -3.06
C VAL A 440 -1.64 -26.83 -3.37
N THR A 441 -1.45 -27.99 -4.00
CA THR A 441 -0.13 -28.47 -4.42
C THR A 441 0.29 -27.81 -5.73
N ALA A 442 1.57 -27.92 -6.10
CA ALA A 442 2.15 -27.37 -7.32
C ALA A 442 1.43 -27.85 -8.60
N ALA A 443 0.40 -27.11 -9.00
CA ALA A 443 -0.41 -27.24 -10.19
C ALA A 443 -1.33 -26.00 -10.31
N THR A 444 -2.08 -25.90 -11.40
CA THR A 444 -3.22 -25.00 -11.48
C THR A 444 -4.45 -25.64 -10.86
N TRP A 445 -5.15 -24.91 -9.99
CA TRP A 445 -6.36 -25.35 -9.32
C TRP A 445 -7.50 -24.38 -9.62
N ASP A 446 -8.68 -24.91 -9.90
CA ASP A 446 -9.92 -24.14 -9.83
C ASP A 446 -10.65 -24.48 -8.53
N ILE A 447 -11.08 -23.46 -7.79
CA ILE A 447 -11.87 -23.58 -6.57
C ILE A 447 -13.22 -22.92 -6.83
N TYR A 448 -14.27 -23.64 -6.48
CA TYR A 448 -15.65 -23.30 -6.74
C TYR A 448 -16.41 -23.08 -5.44
N ALA A 449 -17.37 -22.17 -5.51
CA ALA A 449 -18.44 -22.06 -4.54
C ALA A 449 -19.77 -22.03 -5.28
N TRP A 450 -20.76 -22.77 -4.78
CA TRP A 450 -22.07 -22.86 -5.39
C TRP A 450 -23.16 -22.90 -4.32
N THR A 451 -24.34 -22.37 -4.66
CA THR A 451 -25.50 -22.39 -3.77
C THR A 451 -26.77 -22.72 -4.56
N ALA A 452 -27.65 -23.53 -3.98
CA ALA A 452 -28.94 -23.90 -4.51
C ALA A 452 -29.84 -24.46 -3.38
N ALA A 453 -31.02 -24.96 -3.73
CA ALA A 453 -31.85 -25.69 -2.78
C ALA A 453 -31.18 -27.02 -2.38
N THR A 454 -31.38 -27.44 -1.13
CA THR A 454 -30.92 -28.74 -0.63
C THR A 454 -31.42 -29.88 -1.51
N GLY A 455 -30.55 -30.83 -1.84
CA GLY A 455 -30.85 -31.94 -2.72
C GLY A 455 -30.52 -31.70 -4.19
N THR A 456 -29.94 -30.56 -4.54
CA THR A 456 -29.58 -30.21 -5.91
C THR A 456 -28.13 -30.59 -6.20
N PHE A 457 -27.88 -31.22 -7.34
CA PHE A 457 -26.53 -31.50 -7.86
C PHE A 457 -26.05 -30.34 -8.72
N TYR A 458 -24.76 -30.04 -8.64
CA TYR A 458 -24.15 -29.07 -9.54
C TYR A 458 -24.04 -29.65 -10.95
N ASP A 459 -24.47 -28.84 -11.92
CA ASP A 459 -24.39 -29.13 -13.35
C ASP A 459 -23.91 -27.84 -14.03
N ASN A 460 -22.76 -27.89 -14.68
CA ASN A 460 -22.12 -26.74 -15.31
C ASN A 460 -22.93 -26.18 -16.49
N ASP A 461 -23.72 -27.01 -17.19
CA ASP A 461 -24.52 -26.56 -18.33
C ASP A 461 -25.76 -25.78 -17.87
N LEU A 462 -26.25 -26.08 -16.66
CA LEU A 462 -27.40 -25.41 -16.06
C LEU A 462 -27.00 -24.24 -15.14
N HIS A 463 -25.91 -24.39 -14.40
CA HIS A 463 -25.53 -23.51 -13.28
C HIS A 463 -24.15 -22.85 -13.45
N GLY A 464 -23.51 -23.00 -14.61
CA GLY A 464 -22.19 -22.41 -14.89
C GLY A 464 -22.14 -20.88 -14.80
N GLY A 465 -23.28 -20.19 -14.96
CA GLY A 465 -23.37 -18.73 -14.83
C GLY A 465 -23.51 -18.22 -13.39
N ASP A 466 -23.97 -19.07 -12.47
CA ASP A 466 -24.29 -18.70 -11.09
C ASP A 466 -23.26 -19.23 -10.08
N VAL A 467 -22.19 -19.87 -10.57
CA VAL A 467 -21.12 -20.42 -9.74
C VAL A 467 -20.02 -19.38 -9.51
N GLY A 468 -19.56 -19.27 -8.28
CA GLY A 468 -18.33 -18.55 -7.98
C GLY A 468 -17.13 -19.43 -8.33
N LYS A 469 -16.13 -18.89 -9.05
CA LYS A 469 -14.87 -19.60 -9.33
C LYS A 469 -13.65 -18.70 -9.20
N ILE A 470 -12.62 -19.19 -8.51
CA ILE A 470 -11.25 -18.65 -8.59
C ILE A 470 -10.29 -19.69 -9.18
N THR A 471 -9.22 -19.20 -9.83
CA THR A 471 -8.12 -20.03 -10.34
C THR A 471 -6.84 -19.67 -9.59
N VAL A 472 -6.16 -20.67 -9.03
CA VAL A 472 -4.90 -20.52 -8.29
C VAL A 472 -3.79 -21.27 -9.02
N ILE A 473 -2.64 -20.63 -9.24
CA ILE A 473 -1.49 -21.20 -9.92
C ILE A 473 -0.34 -21.41 -8.93
N ALA A 474 -0.13 -22.66 -8.52
CA ALA A 474 1.01 -23.05 -7.70
C ALA A 474 2.09 -23.67 -8.61
N SER A 475 3.28 -23.06 -8.64
CA SER A 475 4.37 -23.37 -9.59
C SER A 475 5.56 -24.09 -8.99
#